data_AF-A0AAY4CM44-F1
#
_entry.id   AF-A0AAY4CM44-F1
#
_cell.length_a   1.000
_cell.length_b   1.000
_cell.length_c   1.000
_cell.angle_alpha   90.00
_cell.angle_beta   90.00
_cell.angle_gamma   90.00
#
_symmetry.space_group_name_H-M   'P 1'
#
loop_
_entity.id
_entity.type
_entity.pdbx_description
1 polymer ?
#
loop_
_entity_poly.entity_id
_entity_poly.type
_entity_poly.pdbx_seq_one_letter_code
_entity_poly.pdbx_strand_id
1 'polypeptide(L)'
;HFGSHACKLSVPVPQESQQSSADFRFYIENHTRHPDDLSRKQTRIYQLYSRTTGKHVQILGKKVNANGDDGALLVVETETFGSHIRIQGKESGYYICMNKNGKVVGKLNGRNQECVFVEEFLENNYTALVSAKYKGWYLGFNRKGRPKKGSRTSQTQQEVHFMKRNPMGKVHPQEEFRFTTVTKRTRRARRLKPNPKTN
;
A
#
# COMPACT_ATOMS: atom_id res chain seq x y z
N HIS A 1 -21.90 16.81 -72.63
CA HIS A 1 -22.11 16.17 -71.31
C HIS A 1 -20.79 15.50 -70.94
N PHE A 2 -19.95 16.19 -70.15
CA PHE A 2 -18.64 15.69 -69.73
C PHE A 2 -18.78 15.02 -68.36
N GLY A 3 -18.43 13.73 -68.28
CA GLY A 3 -18.48 12.93 -67.06
C GLY A 3 -17.33 13.27 -66.11
N SER A 4 -17.67 13.54 -64.85
CA SER A 4 -16.70 13.74 -63.77
C SER A 4 -16.33 12.39 -63.17
N HIS A 5 -15.09 11.96 -63.39
CA HIS A 5 -14.48 10.83 -62.68
C HIS A 5 -13.99 11.31 -61.30
N ALA A 6 -14.62 10.83 -60.22
CA ALA A 6 -14.13 11.05 -58.87
C ALA A 6 -13.09 9.97 -58.49
N CYS A 7 -11.82 10.36 -58.39
CA CYS A 7 -10.78 9.54 -57.77
C CYS A 7 -11.02 9.44 -56.26
N LYS A 8 -11.37 8.24 -55.75
CA LYS A 8 -11.33 7.93 -54.32
C LYS A 8 -9.88 7.61 -53.92
N LEU A 9 -9.20 8.53 -53.24
CA LEU A 9 -7.95 8.28 -52.54
C LEU A 9 -8.25 7.54 -51.23
N SER A 10 -7.95 6.24 -51.17
CA SER A 10 -7.92 5.49 -49.91
C SER A 10 -6.63 5.82 -49.16
N VAL A 11 -6.74 6.50 -48.03
CA VAL A 11 -5.61 6.76 -47.12
C VAL A 11 -5.36 5.49 -46.29
N PRO A 12 -4.15 4.91 -46.28
CA PRO A 12 -3.84 3.80 -45.40
C PRO A 12 -3.73 4.31 -43.96
N VAL A 13 -4.53 3.73 -43.06
CA VAL A 13 -4.43 3.95 -41.61
C VAL A 13 -3.10 3.37 -41.13
N PRO A 14 -2.23 4.14 -40.45
CA PRO A 14 -1.02 3.59 -39.86
C PRO A 14 -1.41 2.55 -38.80
N GLN A 15 -0.94 1.31 -38.95
CA GLN A 15 -1.02 0.33 -37.88
C GLN A 15 -0.18 0.84 -36.71
N GLU A 16 -0.84 1.28 -35.63
CA GLU A 16 -0.18 1.47 -34.34
C GLU A 16 0.45 0.14 -33.94
N SER A 17 1.78 0.13 -33.84
CA SER A 17 2.54 -0.97 -33.27
C SER A 17 2.01 -1.23 -31.86
N GLN A 18 1.27 -2.31 -31.68
CA GLN A 18 0.87 -2.80 -30.36
C GLN A 18 2.14 -3.11 -29.58
N GLN A 19 2.59 -2.16 -28.78
CA GLN A 19 3.67 -2.34 -27.85
C GLN A 19 3.19 -3.38 -26.83
N SER A 20 3.70 -4.61 -26.93
CA SER A 20 3.30 -5.73 -26.07
C SER A 20 3.47 -5.30 -24.62
N SER A 21 2.36 -5.05 -23.92
CA SER A 21 2.39 -4.77 -22.49
C SER A 21 3.01 -5.97 -21.81
N ALA A 22 4.17 -5.80 -21.20
CA ALA A 22 4.81 -6.87 -20.44
C ALA A 22 3.83 -7.37 -19.35
N ASP A 23 3.51 -8.67 -19.37
CA ASP A 23 2.63 -9.26 -18.37
C ASP A 23 3.44 -9.59 -17.11
N PHE A 24 3.36 -8.71 -16.12
CA PHE A 24 4.08 -8.85 -14.85
C PHE A 24 3.38 -9.79 -13.85
N ARG A 25 2.22 -10.38 -14.19
CA ARG A 25 1.45 -11.23 -13.26
C ARG A 25 2.27 -12.34 -12.66
N PHE A 26 2.96 -13.12 -13.49
CA PHE A 26 3.78 -14.24 -13.04
C PHE A 26 4.94 -13.77 -12.13
N TYR A 27 5.59 -12.65 -12.49
CA TYR A 27 6.64 -12.04 -11.69
C TYR A 27 6.13 -11.65 -10.30
N ILE A 28 4.97 -10.96 -10.24
CA ILE A 28 4.35 -10.51 -8.99
C ILE A 28 3.95 -11.70 -8.13
N GLU A 29 3.30 -12.72 -8.69
CA GLU A 29 2.88 -13.91 -7.95
C GLU A 29 4.08 -14.65 -7.34
N ASN A 30 5.16 -14.82 -8.11
CA ASN A 30 6.36 -15.47 -7.63
C ASN A 30 7.00 -14.70 -6.46
N HIS A 31 7.21 -13.38 -6.61
CA HIS A 31 7.81 -12.54 -5.57
C HIS A 31 6.91 -12.37 -4.32
N THR A 32 5.60 -12.54 -4.48
CA THR A 32 4.67 -12.54 -3.34
C THR A 32 4.81 -13.81 -2.51
N ARG A 33 5.00 -14.97 -3.16
CA ARG A 33 5.20 -16.26 -2.48
C ARG A 33 6.61 -16.41 -1.91
N HIS A 34 7.59 -15.83 -2.59
CA HIS A 34 9.01 -15.89 -2.26
C HIS A 34 9.55 -14.45 -2.20
N PRO A 35 9.39 -13.77 -1.06
CA PRO A 35 9.88 -12.40 -0.90
C PRO A 35 11.40 -12.40 -0.99
N ASP A 36 11.94 -11.73 -2.00
CA ASP A 36 13.38 -11.53 -2.14
C ASP A 36 13.83 -10.22 -1.49
N ASP A 37 15.07 -10.19 -1.01
CA ASP A 37 15.69 -9.02 -0.36
C ASP A 37 16.39 -8.07 -1.35
N LEU A 38 16.24 -8.32 -2.65
CA LEU A 38 16.88 -7.52 -3.70
C LEU A 38 16.25 -6.12 -3.87
N SER A 39 14.97 -5.98 -3.53
CA SER A 39 14.24 -4.72 -3.67
C SER A 39 14.25 -3.92 -2.37
N ARG A 40 14.51 -2.61 -2.48
CA ARG A 40 14.37 -1.68 -1.35
C ARG A 40 12.94 -1.74 -0.80
N LYS A 41 12.79 -2.10 0.47
CA LYS A 41 11.49 -2.11 1.15
C LYS A 41 10.98 -0.68 1.40
N GLN A 42 9.72 -0.42 1.08
CA GLN A 42 9.08 0.88 1.34
C GLN A 42 8.70 0.98 2.82
N THR A 43 9.11 2.06 3.49
CA THR A 43 8.75 2.35 4.88
C THR A 43 7.82 3.56 4.96
N ARG A 44 6.83 3.50 5.86
CA ARG A 44 5.90 4.59 6.18
C ARG A 44 5.79 4.73 7.70
N ILE A 45 5.54 5.95 8.18
CA ILE A 45 5.35 6.21 9.62
C ILE A 45 3.98 6.83 9.82
N TYR A 46 3.13 6.17 10.60
CA TYR A 46 1.78 6.64 10.89
C TYR A 46 1.28 6.08 12.24
N GLN A 47 0.12 6.56 12.69
CA GLN A 47 -0.60 5.98 13.82
C GLN A 47 -1.80 5.18 13.31
N LEU A 48 -2.12 4.08 13.97
CA LEU A 48 -3.24 3.22 13.59
C LEU A 48 -4.38 3.41 14.58
N TYR A 49 -5.39 4.19 14.19
CA TYR A 49 -6.56 4.48 15.00
C TYR A 49 -7.56 3.32 14.93
N SER A 50 -8.00 2.80 16.07
CA SER A 50 -9.02 1.77 16.13
C SER A 50 -10.40 2.38 16.18
N ARG A 51 -11.27 1.96 15.24
CA ARG A 51 -12.67 2.41 15.18
C ARG A 51 -13.42 2.14 16.48
N THR A 52 -13.13 1.02 17.14
CA THR A 52 -13.90 0.56 18.30
C THR A 52 -13.49 1.25 19.60
N THR A 53 -12.23 1.59 19.77
CA THR A 53 -11.73 2.20 21.02
C THR A 53 -11.70 3.72 20.98
N GLY A 54 -11.68 4.31 19.78
CA GLY A 54 -11.45 5.74 19.63
C GLY A 54 -10.01 6.16 19.93
N LYS A 55 -9.08 5.21 19.98
CA LYS A 55 -7.67 5.41 20.37
C LYS A 55 -6.71 4.71 19.41
N HIS A 56 -5.41 4.89 19.62
CA HIS A 56 -4.37 4.36 18.75
C HIS A 56 -3.80 3.02 19.23
N VAL A 57 -3.37 2.21 18.28
CA VAL A 57 -2.59 0.99 18.54
C VAL A 57 -1.20 1.40 19.03
N GLN A 58 -0.77 0.82 20.16
CA GLN A 58 0.54 1.00 20.75
C GLN A 58 1.18 -0.35 21.10
N ILE A 59 2.50 -0.39 21.06
CA ILE A 59 3.31 -1.59 21.26
C ILE A 59 4.30 -1.32 22.40
N LEU A 60 3.97 -1.83 23.59
CA LEU A 60 4.71 -1.66 24.84
C LEU A 60 5.49 -2.95 25.14
N GLY A 61 6.57 -3.17 24.40
CA GLY A 61 7.33 -4.41 24.43
C GLY A 61 6.48 -5.60 23.95
N LYS A 62 6.34 -6.64 24.79
CA LYS A 62 5.54 -7.83 24.46
C LYS A 62 4.03 -7.57 24.44
N LYS A 63 3.56 -6.44 25.00
CA LYS A 63 2.14 -6.10 25.13
C LYS A 63 1.70 -5.14 24.03
N VAL A 64 0.72 -5.56 23.24
CA VAL A 64 0.05 -4.73 22.22
C VAL A 64 -1.34 -4.37 22.72
N ASN A 65 -1.78 -3.13 22.56
CA ASN A 65 -3.14 -2.70 22.88
C ASN A 65 -3.56 -1.49 22.03
N ALA A 66 -4.85 -1.13 22.05
CA ALA A 66 -5.40 0.01 21.31
C ALA A 66 -5.93 1.12 22.23
N ASN A 67 -5.17 1.46 23.27
CA ASN A 67 -5.45 2.54 24.21
C ASN A 67 -4.39 3.65 24.16
N GLY A 68 -3.56 3.69 23.12
CA GLY A 68 -2.54 4.73 22.95
C GLY A 68 -3.17 6.08 22.65
N ASP A 69 -2.59 7.13 23.21
CA ASP A 69 -2.96 8.50 22.90
C ASP A 69 -2.29 8.95 21.58
N ASP A 70 -2.49 10.20 21.19
CA ASP A 70 -1.80 10.78 20.04
C ASP A 70 -0.28 10.75 20.26
N GLY A 71 0.45 10.22 19.27
CA GLY A 71 1.89 9.98 19.35
C GLY A 71 2.28 8.50 19.41
N ALA A 72 1.32 7.57 19.41
CA ALA A 72 1.58 6.13 19.29
C ALA A 72 2.04 5.77 17.85
N LEU A 73 3.31 6.06 17.55
CA LEU A 73 3.88 5.94 16.21
C LEU A 73 4.25 4.49 15.85
N LEU A 74 3.86 4.10 14.65
CA LEU A 74 4.20 2.83 14.04
C LEU A 74 5.08 3.07 12.80
N VAL A 75 6.13 2.26 12.67
CA VAL A 75 6.93 2.13 11.45
C VAL A 75 6.37 0.92 10.70
N VAL A 76 5.89 1.16 9.49
CA VAL A 76 5.26 0.14 8.65
C VAL A 76 6.07 -0.06 7.40
N GLU A 77 6.65 -1.25 7.29
CA GLU A 77 7.53 -1.65 6.21
C GLU A 77 6.82 -2.65 5.30
N THR A 78 6.91 -2.44 3.98
CA THR A 78 6.38 -3.37 2.98
C THR A 78 7.30 -4.58 2.84
N GLU A 79 6.76 -5.78 3.03
CA GLU A 79 7.49 -7.04 2.88
C GLU A 79 7.62 -7.45 1.41
N THR A 80 6.51 -7.44 0.67
CA THR A 80 6.42 -7.80 -0.75
C THR A 80 5.17 -7.15 -1.36
N PHE A 81 4.83 -7.51 -2.60
CA PHE A 81 3.63 -7.08 -3.30
C PHE A 81 2.33 -7.54 -2.58
N GLY A 82 1.19 -7.06 -3.07
CA GLY A 82 -0.11 -7.43 -2.50
C GLY A 82 -0.32 -6.93 -1.07
N SER A 83 0.25 -5.77 -0.74
CA SER A 83 0.05 -5.09 0.54
C SER A 83 0.52 -5.88 1.78
N HIS A 84 1.50 -6.77 1.62
CA HIS A 84 2.14 -7.45 2.75
C HIS A 84 3.04 -6.47 3.51
N ILE A 85 2.82 -6.34 4.81
CA ILE A 85 3.51 -5.37 5.66
C ILE A 85 3.93 -5.96 7.00
N ARG A 86 5.01 -5.40 7.56
CA ARG A 86 5.42 -5.58 8.96
C ARG A 86 5.16 -4.27 9.72
N ILE A 87 4.67 -4.39 10.95
CA ILE A 87 4.28 -3.24 11.77
C ILE A 87 5.12 -3.24 13.04
N GLN A 88 5.97 -2.23 13.19
CA GLN A 88 6.88 -2.06 14.32
C GLN A 88 6.51 -0.82 15.14
N GLY A 89 6.59 -0.91 16.46
CA GLY A 89 6.47 0.25 17.33
C GLY A 89 7.71 1.11 17.21
N LYS A 90 7.56 2.38 16.83
CA LYS A 90 8.72 3.26 16.60
C LYS A 90 9.60 3.41 17.84
N GLU A 91 8.97 3.52 19.01
CA GLU A 91 9.66 3.73 20.28
C GLU A 91 10.21 2.41 20.86
N SER A 92 9.41 1.34 20.85
CA SER A 92 9.81 0.08 21.47
C SER A 92 10.69 -0.80 20.59
N GLY A 93 10.61 -0.66 19.25
CA GLY A 93 11.26 -1.55 18.29
C GLY A 93 10.62 -2.94 18.16
N TYR A 94 9.52 -3.21 18.85
CA TYR A 94 8.82 -4.49 18.78
C TYR A 94 7.85 -4.52 17.60
N TYR A 95 7.77 -5.66 16.94
CA TYR A 95 6.81 -5.95 15.86
C TYR A 95 5.53 -6.53 16.43
N ILE A 96 4.39 -6.14 15.84
CA ILE A 96 3.13 -6.85 16.05
C ILE A 96 3.25 -8.20 15.35
N CYS A 97 2.98 -9.28 16.07
CA CYS A 97 2.90 -10.62 15.52
C CYS A 97 1.67 -11.35 16.05
N MET A 98 1.13 -12.28 15.27
CA MET A 98 0.05 -13.15 15.68
C MET A 98 0.56 -14.58 15.72
N ASN A 99 0.44 -15.24 16.87
CA ASN A 99 0.91 -16.62 17.01
C ASN A 99 -0.15 -17.64 16.55
N LYS A 100 0.24 -18.91 16.50
CA LYS A 100 -0.65 -20.06 16.18
C LYS A 100 -1.94 -20.17 16.99
N ASN A 101 -2.00 -19.58 18.18
CA ASN A 101 -3.20 -19.57 19.04
C ASN A 101 -4.10 -18.35 18.75
N GLY A 102 -3.77 -17.56 17.74
CA GLY A 102 -4.42 -16.30 17.38
C GLY A 102 -4.09 -15.15 18.34
N LYS A 103 -3.14 -15.31 19.26
CA LYS A 103 -2.80 -14.27 20.23
C LYS A 103 -1.88 -13.24 19.57
N VAL A 104 -2.27 -11.98 19.66
CA VAL A 104 -1.44 -10.83 19.26
C VAL A 104 -0.41 -10.56 20.36
N VAL A 105 0.86 -10.48 19.96
CA VAL A 105 2.00 -10.27 20.85
C VAL A 105 3.03 -9.36 20.18
N GLY A 106 3.80 -8.64 20.99
CA GLY A 106 4.99 -7.94 20.51
C GLY A 106 6.20 -8.89 20.48
N LYS A 107 7.00 -8.86 19.41
CA LYS A 107 8.29 -9.56 19.31
C LYS A 107 9.40 -8.63 18.81
N LEU A 108 10.60 -8.74 19.37
CA LEU A 108 11.78 -8.02 18.85
C LEU A 108 12.20 -8.54 17.47
N ASN A 109 12.26 -9.86 17.30
CA ASN A 109 12.55 -10.45 16.00
C ASN A 109 11.28 -10.48 15.15
N GLY A 110 11.22 -9.53 14.22
CA GLY A 110 10.11 -9.37 13.28
C GLY A 110 10.19 -10.25 12.04
N ARG A 111 11.21 -11.10 11.81
CA ARG A 111 11.41 -11.82 10.53
C ARG A 111 10.37 -12.91 10.24
N ASN A 112 9.71 -13.44 11.27
CA ASN A 112 8.75 -14.53 11.11
C ASN A 112 7.53 -14.08 10.29
N GLN A 113 6.95 -15.00 9.49
CA GLN A 113 5.68 -14.78 8.79
C GLN A 113 4.50 -14.51 9.74
N GLU A 114 4.58 -14.93 11.01
CA GLU A 114 3.64 -14.52 12.07
C GLU A 114 3.57 -12.99 12.28
N CYS A 115 4.58 -12.24 11.84
CA CYS A 115 4.69 -10.78 11.98
C CYS A 115 4.34 -10.02 10.69
N VAL A 116 3.86 -10.74 9.66
CA VAL A 116 3.41 -10.15 8.39
C VAL A 116 1.89 -10.09 8.37
N PHE A 117 1.37 -8.95 7.97
CA PHE A 117 -0.05 -8.72 7.74
C PHE A 117 -0.30 -8.26 6.32
N VAL A 118 -1.44 -8.62 5.75
CA VAL A 118 -1.96 -8.07 4.51
C VAL A 118 -2.86 -6.90 4.86
N GLU A 119 -2.55 -5.74 4.31
CA GLU A 119 -3.40 -4.56 4.43
C GLU A 119 -4.52 -4.60 3.38
N GLU A 120 -5.76 -4.60 3.85
CA GLU A 120 -6.96 -4.60 3.02
C GLU A 120 -7.75 -3.31 3.22
N PHE A 121 -8.23 -2.75 2.11
CA PHE A 121 -9.18 -1.65 2.13
C PHE A 121 -10.60 -2.21 2.03
N LEU A 122 -11.41 -1.95 3.06
CA LEU A 122 -12.77 -2.46 3.15
C LEU A 122 -13.74 -1.55 2.39
N GLU A 123 -14.88 -2.11 1.98
CA GLU A 123 -15.96 -1.39 1.30
C GLU A 123 -16.52 -0.22 2.12
N ASN A 124 -16.40 -0.29 3.45
CA ASN A 124 -16.83 0.78 4.37
C ASN A 124 -15.73 1.86 4.60
N ASN A 125 -14.70 1.88 3.76
CA ASN A 125 -13.56 2.80 3.78
C ASN A 125 -12.65 2.70 5.02
N TYR A 126 -12.76 1.63 5.81
CA TYR A 126 -11.79 1.32 6.86
C TYR A 126 -10.67 0.41 6.35
N THR A 127 -9.55 0.41 7.04
CA THR A 127 -8.46 -0.55 6.83
C THR A 127 -8.65 -1.77 7.73
N ALA A 128 -8.43 -2.96 7.18
CA ALA A 128 -8.26 -4.21 7.91
C ALA A 128 -6.84 -4.74 7.75
N LEU A 129 -6.38 -5.52 8.74
CA LEU A 129 -5.06 -6.11 8.75
C LEU A 129 -5.19 -7.61 8.98
N VAL A 130 -4.99 -8.40 7.94
CA VAL A 130 -5.16 -9.86 7.95
C VAL A 130 -3.81 -10.52 8.20
N SER A 131 -3.74 -11.54 9.05
CA SER A 131 -2.50 -12.31 9.21
C SER A 131 -2.13 -12.99 7.89
N ALA A 132 -0.92 -12.76 7.39
CA ALA A 132 -0.43 -13.44 6.19
C ALA A 132 -0.24 -14.94 6.42
N LYS A 133 0.14 -15.33 7.65
CA LYS A 133 0.32 -16.75 8.04
C LYS A 133 -1.00 -17.48 8.30
N TYR A 134 -1.95 -16.81 8.96
CA TYR A 134 -3.24 -17.40 9.35
C TYR A 134 -4.38 -16.69 8.62
N LYS A 135 -4.65 -17.12 7.38
CA LYS A 135 -5.65 -16.50 6.51
C LYS A 135 -7.03 -16.43 7.20
N GLY A 136 -7.70 -15.28 7.04
CA GLY A 136 -9.00 -15.01 7.68
C GLY A 136 -8.91 -14.59 9.15
N TRP A 137 -7.72 -14.53 9.74
CA TRP A 137 -7.54 -13.95 11.08
C TRP A 137 -7.09 -12.51 10.97
N TYR A 138 -7.82 -11.62 11.64
CA TYR A 138 -7.59 -10.19 11.60
C TYR A 138 -6.94 -9.72 12.89
N LEU A 139 -6.07 -8.71 12.79
CA LEU A 139 -5.70 -7.90 13.94
C LEU A 139 -6.95 -7.17 14.42
N GLY A 140 -7.25 -7.25 15.71
CA GLY A 140 -8.42 -6.58 16.27
C GLY A 140 -8.32 -6.36 17.76
N PHE A 141 -9.05 -5.36 18.24
CA PHE A 141 -9.09 -4.98 19.66
C PHE A 141 -10.53 -4.79 20.10
N ASN A 142 -10.83 -5.25 21.30
CA ASN A 142 -12.15 -5.03 21.88
C ASN A 142 -12.31 -3.58 22.35
N ARG A 143 -13.53 -3.22 22.81
CA ARG A 143 -13.85 -1.88 23.36
C ARG A 143 -12.93 -1.40 24.49
N LYS A 144 -12.27 -2.30 25.22
CA LYS A 144 -11.31 -1.96 26.28
C LYS A 144 -9.87 -1.81 25.76
N GLY A 145 -9.67 -1.87 24.44
CA GLY A 145 -8.37 -1.85 23.78
C GLY A 145 -7.54 -3.11 23.95
N ARG A 146 -8.12 -4.20 24.45
CA ARG A 146 -7.40 -5.48 24.60
C ARG A 146 -7.42 -6.25 23.28
N PRO A 147 -6.29 -6.87 22.86
CA PRO A 147 -6.26 -7.64 21.63
C PRO A 147 -7.26 -8.80 21.65
N LYS A 148 -7.92 -9.02 20.52
CA LYS A 148 -8.74 -10.21 20.28
C LYS A 148 -7.88 -11.36 19.77
N LYS A 149 -8.34 -12.59 20.04
CA LYS A 149 -7.79 -13.77 19.38
C LYS A 149 -8.21 -13.76 17.92
N GLY A 150 -7.27 -13.98 16.99
CA GLY A 150 -7.53 -14.05 15.56
C GLY A 150 -8.65 -15.00 15.18
N SER A 151 -8.73 -16.18 15.81
CA SER A 151 -9.81 -17.15 15.61
C SER A 151 -11.22 -16.66 15.98
N ARG A 152 -11.33 -15.51 16.66
CA ARG A 152 -12.59 -14.88 17.06
C ARG A 152 -12.84 -13.55 16.32
N THR A 153 -12.09 -13.32 15.25
CA THR A 153 -12.23 -12.13 14.40
C THR A 153 -12.94 -12.48 13.10
N SER A 154 -13.57 -11.48 12.51
CA SER A 154 -14.20 -11.55 11.19
C SER A 154 -14.19 -10.15 10.60
N GLN A 155 -14.09 -10.06 9.26
CA GLN A 155 -14.01 -8.80 8.52
C GLN A 155 -15.16 -7.82 8.83
N THR A 156 -16.35 -8.32 9.17
CA THR A 156 -17.52 -7.47 9.42
C THR A 156 -17.49 -6.80 10.80
N GLN A 157 -16.61 -7.25 11.70
CA GLN A 157 -16.55 -6.75 13.07
C GLN A 157 -15.85 -5.39 13.15
N GLN A 158 -16.47 -4.41 13.78
CA GLN A 158 -15.86 -3.09 13.99
C GLN A 158 -14.52 -3.14 14.75
N GLU A 159 -14.31 -4.20 15.53
CA GLU A 159 -13.09 -4.44 16.33
C GLU A 159 -11.84 -4.67 15.47
N VAL A 160 -12.00 -4.97 14.17
CA VAL A 160 -10.89 -5.16 13.21
C VAL A 160 -10.73 -3.98 12.24
N HIS A 161 -11.53 -2.93 12.40
CA HIS A 161 -11.51 -1.75 11.54
C HIS A 161 -10.59 -0.68 12.10
N PHE A 162 -9.70 -0.18 11.24
CA PHE A 162 -8.73 0.85 11.57
C PHE A 162 -8.74 2.00 10.58
N MET A 163 -8.20 3.13 11.02
CA MET A 163 -7.89 4.29 10.17
C MET A 163 -6.42 4.65 10.33
N LYS A 164 -5.74 4.92 9.23
CA LYS A 164 -4.39 5.49 9.25
C LYS A 164 -4.47 6.97 9.61
N ARG A 165 -3.68 7.41 10.58
CA ARG A 165 -3.57 8.81 11.00
C ARG A 165 -2.13 9.27 10.85
N ASN A 166 -1.93 10.47 10.33
CA ASN A 166 -0.59 11.02 10.22
C ASN A 166 -0.01 11.28 11.63
N PRO A 167 1.33 11.19 11.79
CA PRO A 167 2.00 11.69 12.98
C PRO A 167 1.66 13.16 13.19
N MET A 168 1.13 13.53 14.36
CA MET A 168 0.96 14.94 14.74
C MET A 168 2.32 15.66 14.66
N GLY A 169 2.34 16.87 14.09
CA GLY A 169 3.56 17.68 13.92
C GLY A 169 4.34 17.45 12.62
N LYS A 170 3.98 16.46 11.80
CA LYS A 170 4.37 16.40 10.38
C LYS A 170 3.17 16.77 9.52
N VAL A 171 2.81 18.05 9.55
CA VAL A 171 2.44 18.70 8.30
C VAL A 171 3.73 18.57 7.48
N HIS A 172 3.84 17.56 6.60
CA HIS A 172 4.53 17.87 5.38
C HIS A 172 3.79 19.12 4.91
N PRO A 173 4.43 20.31 4.79
CA PRO A 173 3.88 21.26 3.84
C PRO A 173 3.59 20.35 2.65
N GLN A 174 2.35 20.28 2.19
CA GLN A 174 2.16 19.81 0.82
C GLN A 174 3.20 20.65 0.09
N GLU A 175 4.29 20.02 -0.36
CA GLU A 175 5.12 20.65 -1.36
C GLU A 175 4.08 20.86 -2.44
N GLU A 176 3.56 22.08 -2.47
CA GLU A 176 2.54 22.53 -3.38
C GLU A 176 2.96 21.91 -4.68
N PHE A 177 2.16 20.97 -5.20
CA PHE A 177 2.54 20.23 -6.39
C PHE A 177 2.72 21.29 -7.47
N ARG A 178 3.96 21.74 -7.65
CA ARG A 178 4.31 22.68 -8.68
C ARG A 178 4.25 21.83 -9.92
N PHE A 179 3.10 21.85 -10.58
CA PHE A 179 3.04 21.50 -11.98
C PHE A 179 4.18 22.27 -12.63
N THR A 180 5.26 21.56 -12.98
CA THR A 180 6.34 22.19 -13.71
C THR A 180 5.71 22.59 -15.03
N THR A 181 5.37 23.87 -15.19
CA THR A 181 4.90 24.37 -16.46
C THR A 181 6.00 24.01 -17.46
N VAL A 182 5.60 23.37 -18.57
CA VAL A 182 6.51 23.02 -19.66
C VAL A 182 7.23 24.31 -20.07
N THR A 183 8.46 24.48 -19.59
CA THR A 183 9.25 25.68 -19.86
C THR A 183 9.44 25.81 -21.37
N LYS A 184 9.63 27.02 -21.89
CA LYS A 184 9.89 27.25 -23.33
C LYS A 184 11.05 26.37 -23.85
N ARG A 185 11.97 25.94 -22.98
CA ARG A 185 13.10 25.04 -23.26
C ARG A 185 12.64 23.60 -23.61
N THR A 186 11.65 23.04 -22.91
CA THR A 186 11.09 21.70 -23.20
C THR A 186 10.13 21.72 -24.42
N ARG A 187 9.46 22.85 -24.71
CA ARG A 187 8.76 23.04 -26.00
C ARG A 187 9.72 23.02 -27.19
N ARG A 188 10.91 23.62 -27.06
CA ARG A 188 11.94 23.64 -28.11
C ARG A 188 12.51 22.23 -28.36
N ALA A 189 12.73 21.45 -27.30
CA ALA A 189 13.17 20.05 -27.43
C ALA A 189 12.16 19.16 -28.17
N ARG A 190 10.84 19.37 -28.00
CA ARG A 190 9.82 18.68 -28.82
C ARG A 190 9.80 19.14 -30.28
N ARG A 191 10.12 20.41 -30.55
CA ARG A 191 10.21 20.96 -31.92
C ARG A 191 11.49 20.54 -32.66
N LEU A 192 12.52 20.10 -31.96
CA LEU A 192 13.80 19.67 -32.53
C LEU A 192 13.85 18.16 -32.82
N LYS A 193 12.76 17.41 -32.62
CA LYS A 193 12.67 16.08 -33.23
C LYS A 193 12.60 16.26 -34.74
N PRO A 194 13.52 15.67 -35.53
CA PRO A 194 13.46 15.75 -36.98
C PRO A 194 12.13 15.16 -37.46
N ASN A 195 11.44 15.90 -38.32
CA ASN A 195 10.23 15.42 -38.99
C ASN A 195 10.68 14.43 -40.09
N PRO A 196 10.21 13.17 -40.13
CA PRO A 196 10.62 12.19 -41.14
C PRO A 196 9.90 12.41 -42.48
N LYS A 197 9.83 13.67 -42.93
CA LYS A 197 9.35 14.07 -44.26
C LYS A 197 10.07 15.34 -44.70
N THR A 198 11.28 15.16 -45.21
CA THR A 198 11.82 16.02 -46.27
C THR A 198 12.55 15.10 -47.24
N ASN A 199 12.09 15.11 -48.50
CA ASN A 199 12.84 14.60 -49.64
C ASN A 199 14.18 15.33 -49.77
#